data_AF-A0A3P7QCD3-F1
#
_entry.id   AF-A0A3P7QCD3-F1
#
_cell.length_a   1.000
_cell.length_b   1.000
_cell.length_c   1.000
_cell.angle_alpha   90.00
_cell.angle_beta   90.00
_cell.angle_gamma   90.00
#
_symmetry.space_group_name_H-M   'P 1'
#
loop_
_entity.id
_entity.type
_entity.pdbx_description
1 polymer ?
#
loop_
_entity_poly.entity_id
_entity_poly.type
_entity_poly.pdbx_seq_one_letter_code
_entity_poly.pdbx_strand_id
1 'polypeptide(L)'
;MQDIAHEFVEMAKLVDVSECDNEGVQVVQSPKTKCSEETKSVMRELTKVRSRAIRLECTLKSQRAEGLMNGLDSYRHLVSKEDRRDDDGSSRRDRVRGSHTWTEEERMIAFHCLLRYGRDFDAVAEVLGTKTPDKVKSFYTEMKEDIDKLLEKEIRADEELVTSFDVEKELGAEATKPVEVVNLD
;
A
#
# COMPACT_ATOMS: atom_id res chain seq x y z
N MET A 1 -4.88 -13.63 43.31
CA MET A 1 -5.18 -15.03 42.92
C MET A 1 -6.69 -15.31 42.94
N GLN A 2 -7.45 -14.78 43.92
CA GLN A 2 -8.92 -14.90 43.96
C GLN A 2 -9.64 -14.18 42.80
N ASP A 3 -9.17 -13.01 42.35
CA ASP A 3 -9.79 -12.28 41.23
C ASP A 3 -9.75 -13.05 39.90
N ILE A 4 -8.61 -13.64 39.58
CA ILE A 4 -8.44 -14.45 38.37
C ILE A 4 -9.41 -15.63 38.41
N ALA A 5 -9.53 -16.30 39.56
CA ALA A 5 -10.47 -17.42 39.72
C ALA A 5 -11.94 -16.97 39.53
N HIS A 6 -12.30 -15.78 40.01
CA HIS A 6 -13.64 -15.22 39.81
C HIS A 6 -13.92 -14.93 38.33
N GLU A 7 -12.96 -14.34 37.61
CA GLU A 7 -13.07 -14.05 36.17
C GLU A 7 -13.22 -15.33 35.33
N PHE A 8 -12.44 -16.38 35.63
CA PHE A 8 -12.59 -17.68 34.98
C PHE A 8 -14.00 -18.28 35.18
N VAL A 9 -14.53 -18.22 36.39
CA VAL A 9 -15.88 -18.71 36.71
C VAL A 9 -16.94 -17.90 35.95
N GLU A 10 -16.75 -16.59 35.81
CA GLU A 10 -17.66 -15.74 35.05
C GLU A 10 -17.63 -16.05 33.55
N MET A 11 -16.45 -16.25 32.97
CA MET A 11 -16.26 -16.52 31.54
C MET A 11 -16.76 -17.90 31.12
N ALA A 12 -16.82 -18.85 32.06
CA ALA A 12 -17.37 -20.19 31.85
C ALA A 12 -18.91 -20.25 31.88
N LYS A 13 -19.59 -19.17 32.31
CA LYS A 13 -21.06 -19.11 32.32
C LYS A 13 -21.63 -19.24 30.90
N LEU A 14 -22.73 -19.96 30.78
CA LEU A 14 -23.48 -20.07 29.52
C LEU A 14 -24.23 -18.76 29.26
N VAL A 15 -24.29 -18.37 27.99
CA VAL A 15 -25.08 -17.23 27.53
C VAL A 15 -26.52 -17.69 27.37
N ASP A 16 -27.49 -16.93 27.92
CA ASP A 16 -28.90 -17.23 27.75
C ASP A 16 -29.27 -17.16 26.26
N VAL A 17 -29.83 -18.26 25.74
CA VAL A 17 -30.31 -18.34 24.35
C VAL A 17 -31.69 -17.69 24.34
N SER A 18 -31.82 -16.54 23.66
CA SER A 18 -33.13 -16.00 23.33
C SER A 18 -33.84 -17.01 22.42
N GLU A 19 -34.89 -17.64 22.95
CA GLU A 19 -35.82 -18.47 22.18
C GLU A 19 -36.53 -17.54 21.20
N CYS A 20 -36.03 -17.48 19.97
CA CYS A 20 -36.79 -16.92 18.87
C CYS A 20 -37.74 -18.02 18.40
N ASP A 21 -38.98 -17.99 18.89
CA ASP A 21 -40.05 -18.89 18.47
C ASP A 21 -40.39 -18.64 17.00
N ASN A 22 -39.63 -19.27 16.11
CA ASN A 22 -40.00 -19.41 14.71
C ASN A 22 -40.76 -20.73 14.59
N GLU A 23 -42.10 -20.66 14.59
CA GLU A 23 -42.96 -21.82 14.42
C GLU A 23 -42.63 -22.56 13.11
N GLY A 24 -41.87 -23.65 13.22
CA GLY A 24 -41.62 -24.59 12.13
C GLY A 24 -40.18 -25.10 11.99
N VAL A 25 -39.17 -24.45 12.57
CA VAL A 25 -37.77 -24.93 12.51
C VAL A 25 -37.13 -24.89 13.89
N GLN A 26 -37.00 -26.05 14.53
CA GLN A 26 -36.27 -26.18 15.80
C GLN A 26 -34.76 -26.14 15.53
N VAL A 27 -34.14 -24.97 15.68
CA VAL A 27 -32.69 -24.82 15.59
C VAL A 27 -32.06 -25.19 16.94
N VAL A 28 -31.64 -26.45 17.09
CA VAL A 28 -30.89 -26.89 18.28
C VAL A 28 -29.48 -26.30 18.23
N GLN A 29 -29.24 -25.22 18.97
CA GLN A 29 -27.91 -24.65 19.15
C GLN A 29 -27.22 -25.24 20.38
N SER A 30 -25.93 -25.54 20.27
CA SER A 30 -25.11 -25.91 21.43
C SER A 30 -25.02 -24.72 22.39
N PRO A 31 -25.20 -24.91 23.71
CA PRO A 31 -25.04 -23.82 24.67
C PRO A 31 -23.63 -23.24 24.58
N LYS A 32 -23.54 -21.91 24.47
CA LYS A 32 -22.26 -21.20 24.29
C LYS A 32 -21.86 -20.52 25.58
N THR A 33 -20.58 -20.56 25.91
CA THR A 33 -20.02 -19.83 27.06
C THR A 33 -19.81 -18.35 26.71
N LYS A 34 -19.77 -17.50 27.74
CA LYS A 34 -19.39 -16.08 27.63
C LYS A 34 -18.03 -15.93 26.92
N CYS A 35 -17.06 -16.76 27.28
CA CYS A 35 -15.76 -16.85 26.61
C CYS A 35 -15.86 -17.09 25.09
N SER A 36 -16.73 -18.02 24.65
CA SER A 36 -16.94 -18.30 23.23
C SER A 36 -17.49 -17.08 22.47
N GLU A 37 -18.45 -16.35 23.05
CA GLU A 37 -19.04 -15.18 22.40
C GLU A 37 -18.08 -13.98 22.41
N GLU A 38 -17.34 -13.74 23.50
CA GLU A 38 -16.28 -12.72 23.53
C GLU A 38 -15.18 -13.01 22.50
N THR A 39 -14.74 -14.26 22.40
CA THR A 39 -13.76 -14.66 21.38
C THR A 39 -14.27 -14.39 19.97
N LYS A 40 -15.55 -14.70 19.69
CA LYS A 40 -16.17 -14.38 18.38
C LYS A 40 -16.28 -12.88 18.15
N SER A 41 -16.64 -12.11 19.17
CA SER A 41 -16.71 -10.65 19.08
C SER A 41 -15.34 -10.06 18.69
N VAL A 42 -14.28 -10.46 19.40
CA VAL A 42 -12.91 -10.04 19.11
C VAL A 42 -12.47 -10.48 17.71
N MET A 43 -12.81 -11.70 17.27
CA MET A 43 -12.49 -12.16 15.91
C MET A 43 -13.20 -11.33 14.82
N ARG A 44 -14.45 -10.90 15.05
CA ARG A 44 -15.15 -10.00 14.11
C ARG A 44 -14.45 -8.65 14.03
N GLU A 45 -14.10 -8.06 15.18
CA GLU A 45 -13.37 -6.78 15.20
C GLU A 45 -11.99 -6.89 14.53
N LEU A 46 -11.25 -7.95 14.82
CA LEU A 46 -9.98 -8.24 14.14
C LEU A 46 -10.14 -8.30 12.62
N THR A 47 -11.21 -8.94 12.14
CA THR A 47 -11.50 -9.03 10.70
C THR A 47 -11.78 -7.65 10.10
N LYS A 48 -12.53 -6.79 10.81
CA LYS A 48 -12.79 -5.40 10.37
C LYS A 48 -11.51 -4.59 10.32
N VAL A 49 -10.69 -4.62 11.38
CA VAL A 49 -9.41 -3.90 11.46
C VAL A 49 -8.47 -4.36 10.35
N ARG A 50 -8.31 -5.68 10.14
CA ARG A 50 -7.52 -6.23 9.03
C ARG A 50 -8.02 -5.73 7.68
N SER A 51 -9.32 -5.73 7.45
CA SER A 51 -9.90 -5.26 6.19
C SER A 51 -9.64 -3.77 5.96
N ARG A 52 -9.72 -2.94 7.01
CA ARG A 52 -9.36 -1.51 6.93
C ARG A 52 -7.89 -1.34 6.59
N ALA A 53 -7.00 -2.04 7.27
CA ALA A 53 -5.56 -1.99 7.02
C ALA A 53 -5.21 -2.37 5.57
N ILE A 54 -5.81 -3.44 5.03
CA ILE A 54 -5.61 -3.86 3.64
C ILE A 54 -6.08 -2.77 2.66
N ARG A 55 -7.26 -2.18 2.88
CA ARG A 55 -7.77 -1.11 2.01
C ARG A 55 -6.85 0.11 2.03
N LEU A 56 -6.40 0.51 3.22
CA LEU A 56 -5.47 1.61 3.37
C LEU A 56 -4.16 1.35 2.64
N GLU A 57 -3.58 0.14 2.78
CA GLU A 57 -2.37 -0.25 2.06
C GLU A 57 -2.55 -0.13 0.54
N CYS A 58 -3.67 -0.62 0.00
CA CYS A 58 -4.00 -0.49 -1.41
C CYS A 58 -4.12 0.98 -1.84
N THR A 59 -4.79 1.82 -1.04
CA THR A 59 -4.92 3.26 -1.30
C THR A 59 -3.57 3.96 -1.35
N LEU A 60 -2.72 3.73 -0.34
CA LEU A 60 -1.38 4.33 -0.27
C LEU A 60 -0.49 3.88 -1.43
N LYS A 61 -0.57 2.60 -1.82
CA LYS A 61 0.14 2.08 -3.01
C LYS A 61 -0.33 2.76 -4.29
N SER A 62 -1.64 2.98 -4.47
CA SER A 62 -2.19 3.69 -5.64
C SER A 62 -1.73 5.15 -5.68
N GLN A 63 -1.87 5.86 -4.56
CA GLN A 63 -1.46 7.27 -4.45
C GLN A 63 0.02 7.45 -4.78
N ARG A 64 0.89 6.57 -4.26
CA ARG A 64 2.32 6.61 -4.58
C ARG A 64 2.62 6.33 -6.05
N ALA A 65 1.86 5.43 -6.68
CA ALA A 65 2.00 5.18 -8.13
C ALA A 65 1.53 6.38 -8.97
N GLU A 66 0.47 7.06 -8.55
CA GLU A 66 -0.05 8.27 -9.20
C GLU A 66 0.91 9.47 -9.07
N GLY A 67 1.49 9.70 -7.88
CA GLY A 67 2.53 10.74 -7.66
C GLY A 67 3.72 10.56 -8.60
N LEU A 68 4.20 9.32 -8.69
CA LEU A 68 5.29 8.92 -9.59
C LEU A 68 4.94 9.14 -11.08
N MET A 69 3.71 8.83 -11.49
CA MET A 69 3.23 9.12 -12.85
C MET A 69 3.15 10.62 -13.15
N ASN A 70 2.69 11.45 -12.20
CA ASN A 70 2.60 12.90 -12.40
C ASN A 70 3.99 13.55 -12.56
N GLY A 71 5.01 13.05 -11.86
CA GLY A 71 6.39 13.46 -12.06
C GLY A 71 6.92 13.10 -13.46
N LEU A 72 6.49 11.96 -13.98
CA LEU A 72 6.87 11.46 -15.30
C LEU A 72 6.31 12.31 -16.44
N ASP A 73 5.09 12.83 -16.33
CA ASP A 73 4.52 13.75 -17.33
C ASP A 73 5.33 15.05 -17.46
N SER A 74 5.88 15.54 -16.34
CA SER A 74 6.79 16.69 -16.35
C SER A 74 8.09 16.37 -17.09
N TYR A 75 8.57 15.13 -16.96
CA TYR A 75 9.78 14.65 -17.62
C TYR A 75 9.57 14.34 -19.12
N ARG A 76 8.40 13.83 -19.54
CA ARG A 76 8.06 13.64 -20.97
C ARG A 76 8.30 14.92 -21.77
N HIS A 77 7.91 16.06 -21.22
CA HIS A 77 8.18 17.36 -21.84
C HIS A 77 9.69 17.69 -21.99
N LEU A 78 10.53 17.25 -21.05
CA LEU A 78 11.99 17.42 -21.13
C LEU A 78 12.61 16.47 -22.18
N VAL A 79 12.21 15.19 -22.18
CA VAL A 79 12.74 14.19 -23.12
C VAL A 79 12.35 14.47 -24.56
N SER A 80 11.12 14.93 -24.81
CA SER A 80 10.66 15.26 -26.17
C SER A 80 11.45 16.40 -26.82
N LYS A 81 12.19 17.23 -26.05
CA LYS A 81 13.11 18.22 -26.63
C LYS A 81 14.38 17.59 -27.20
N GLU A 82 14.81 16.46 -26.65
CA GLU A 82 16.08 15.78 -26.95
C GLU A 82 15.95 14.83 -28.16
N ASP A 83 14.73 14.37 -28.45
CA ASP A 83 14.43 13.21 -29.33
C ASP A 83 14.52 13.48 -30.85
N ARG A 84 14.92 14.66 -31.28
CA ARG A 84 15.03 14.98 -32.72
C ARG A 84 16.28 14.41 -33.41
N ARG A 85 17.08 13.57 -32.75
CA ARG A 85 18.43 13.25 -33.26
C ARG A 85 18.75 11.82 -33.64
N ASP A 86 18.13 10.76 -33.11
CA ASP A 86 18.62 9.40 -33.42
C ASP A 86 17.49 8.36 -33.48
N ASP A 87 16.87 8.19 -34.66
CA ASP A 87 16.05 7.02 -35.01
C ASP A 87 16.91 6.07 -35.85
N ASP A 88 17.67 5.19 -35.19
CA ASP A 88 18.22 3.99 -35.83
C ASP A 88 18.01 2.78 -34.91
N GLY A 89 17.39 1.74 -35.45
CA GLY A 89 16.76 0.67 -34.70
C GLY A 89 17.74 -0.18 -33.90
N SER A 90 17.50 -0.29 -32.58
CA SER A 90 18.31 -1.11 -31.68
C SER A 90 18.20 -2.61 -32.00
N SER A 91 19.29 -3.19 -32.51
CA SER A 91 19.42 -4.63 -32.76
C SER A 91 19.54 -5.41 -31.45
N ARG A 92 19.10 -6.68 -31.41
CA ARG A 92 19.24 -7.57 -30.24
C ARG A 92 20.69 -7.67 -29.71
N ARG A 93 21.71 -7.47 -30.56
CA ARG A 93 23.12 -7.45 -30.14
C ARG A 93 23.49 -6.20 -29.34
N ASP A 94 22.84 -5.08 -29.60
CA ASP A 94 23.13 -3.78 -28.99
C ASP A 94 22.63 -3.74 -27.53
N ARG A 95 21.56 -4.49 -27.23
CA ARG A 95 21.07 -4.71 -25.87
C ARG A 95 22.07 -5.45 -24.98
N VAL A 96 22.87 -6.36 -25.55
CA VAL A 96 23.83 -7.20 -24.81
C VAL A 96 25.13 -6.47 -24.48
N ARG A 97 25.51 -5.46 -25.28
CA ARG A 97 26.74 -4.67 -25.08
C ARG A 97 26.54 -3.30 -24.45
N GLY A 98 25.28 -2.91 -24.23
CA GLY A 98 24.91 -1.61 -23.74
C GLY A 98 25.13 -0.53 -24.79
N SER A 99 24.08 -0.21 -25.54
CA SER A 99 24.14 0.85 -26.55
C SER A 99 24.47 2.20 -25.91
N HIS A 100 25.26 3.01 -26.62
CA HIS A 100 25.62 4.35 -26.13
C HIS A 100 24.46 5.34 -26.26
N THR A 101 23.53 5.09 -27.17
CA THR A 101 22.33 5.90 -27.40
C THR A 101 21.26 5.58 -26.35
N TRP A 102 20.54 6.61 -25.93
CA TRP A 102 19.43 6.51 -24.97
C TRP A 102 18.12 6.72 -25.72
N THR A 103 17.25 5.72 -25.75
CA THR A 103 15.91 5.87 -26.34
C THR A 103 14.97 6.63 -25.39
N GLU A 104 13.86 7.17 -25.90
CA GLU A 104 12.81 7.77 -25.04
C GLU A 104 12.37 6.78 -23.96
N GLU A 105 12.12 5.52 -24.34
CA GLU A 105 11.71 4.46 -23.42
C GLU A 105 12.76 4.23 -22.31
N GLU A 106 14.05 4.11 -22.66
CA GLU A 106 15.13 3.94 -21.68
C GLU A 106 15.26 5.13 -20.74
N ARG A 107 15.13 6.37 -21.27
CA ARG A 107 15.14 7.60 -20.47
C ARG A 107 14.00 7.63 -19.47
N MET A 108 12.80 7.23 -19.92
CA MET A 108 11.60 7.19 -19.09
C MET A 108 11.71 6.14 -17.98
N ILE A 109 12.20 4.94 -18.30
CA ILE A 109 12.44 3.88 -17.32
C ILE A 109 13.51 4.31 -16.32
N ALA A 110 14.64 4.86 -16.79
CA ALA A 110 15.72 5.33 -15.92
C ALA A 110 15.21 6.39 -14.94
N PHE A 111 14.44 7.36 -15.44
CA PHE A 111 13.86 8.41 -14.62
C PHE A 111 12.91 7.84 -13.55
N HIS A 112 12.00 6.94 -13.93
CA HIS A 112 11.09 6.27 -12.99
C HIS A 112 11.87 5.50 -11.91
N CYS A 113 12.91 4.78 -12.29
CA CYS A 113 13.72 4.00 -11.36
C CYS A 113 14.54 4.92 -10.44
N LEU A 114 15.03 6.06 -10.92
CA LEU A 114 15.72 7.06 -10.09
C LEU A 114 14.78 7.71 -9.07
N LEU A 115 13.51 7.95 -9.43
CA LEU A 115 12.50 8.42 -8.48
C LEU A 115 12.14 7.35 -7.43
N ARG A 116 12.16 6.07 -7.83
CA ARG A 116 11.78 4.94 -6.96
C ARG A 116 12.90 4.50 -6.02
N TYR A 117 14.11 4.35 -6.54
CA TYR A 117 15.28 3.79 -5.85
C TYR A 117 16.31 4.86 -5.47
N GLY A 118 16.10 6.12 -5.87
CA GLY A 118 17.04 7.20 -5.62
C GLY A 118 18.33 7.02 -6.43
N ARG A 119 19.47 7.18 -5.77
CA ARG A 119 20.82 7.11 -6.38
C ARG A 119 21.43 5.72 -6.36
N ASP A 120 20.58 4.68 -6.25
CA ASP A 120 20.98 3.28 -6.40
C ASP A 120 21.11 2.93 -7.90
N PHE A 121 22.23 3.33 -8.49
CA PHE A 121 22.47 3.16 -9.93
C PHE A 121 22.59 1.70 -10.35
N ASP A 122 22.96 0.81 -9.42
CA ASP A 122 23.03 -0.63 -9.66
C ASP A 122 21.62 -1.20 -9.86
N ALA A 123 20.68 -0.89 -8.95
CA ALA A 123 19.29 -1.29 -9.08
C ALA A 123 18.63 -0.72 -10.35
N VAL A 124 18.92 0.55 -10.69
CA VAL A 124 18.38 1.18 -11.91
C VAL A 124 18.94 0.49 -13.17
N ALA A 125 20.23 0.19 -13.20
CA ALA A 125 20.87 -0.52 -14.32
C ALA A 125 20.33 -1.96 -14.47
N GLU A 126 20.07 -2.64 -13.36
CA GLU A 126 19.46 -3.98 -13.36
C GLU A 126 18.05 -3.97 -13.98
N VAL A 127 17.22 -2.99 -13.61
CA VAL A 127 15.86 -2.85 -14.17
C VAL A 127 15.89 -2.45 -15.65
N LEU A 128 16.80 -1.56 -16.04
CA LEU A 128 16.98 -1.18 -17.45
C LEU A 128 17.47 -2.35 -18.31
N GLY A 129 18.41 -3.15 -17.80
CA GLY A 129 19.01 -4.29 -18.48
C GLY A 129 19.88 -3.95 -19.71
N THR A 130 19.83 -2.72 -20.21
CA THR A 130 20.53 -2.25 -21.42
C THR A 130 21.60 -1.20 -21.14
N LYS A 131 21.72 -0.69 -19.91
CA LYS A 131 22.68 0.36 -19.52
C LYS A 131 23.42 -0.07 -18.26
N THR A 132 24.72 0.23 -18.19
CA THR A 132 25.52 -0.05 -17.00
C THR A 132 25.31 1.02 -15.92
N PRO A 133 25.63 0.74 -14.64
CA PRO A 133 25.49 1.70 -13.55
C PRO A 133 26.21 3.04 -13.82
N ASP A 134 27.41 2.97 -14.43
CA ASP A 134 28.16 4.17 -14.82
C ASP A 134 27.41 5.02 -15.86
N LYS A 135 26.74 4.39 -16.83
CA LYS A 135 25.93 5.11 -17.84
C LYS A 135 24.71 5.76 -17.21
N VAL A 136 24.05 5.06 -16.29
CA VAL A 136 22.93 5.61 -15.51
C VAL A 136 23.41 6.80 -14.67
N LYS A 137 24.57 6.70 -14.04
CA LYS A 137 25.17 7.80 -13.27
C LYS A 137 25.49 9.02 -14.14
N SER A 138 26.02 8.81 -15.35
CA SER A 138 26.24 9.90 -16.31
C SER A 138 24.92 10.58 -16.67
N PHE A 139 23.89 9.80 -17.01
CA PHE A 139 22.54 10.31 -17.30
C PHE A 139 21.95 11.11 -16.12
N TYR A 140 22.06 10.59 -14.90
CA TYR A 140 21.63 11.32 -13.70
C TYR A 140 22.40 12.63 -13.51
N THR A 141 23.70 12.65 -13.79
CA THR A 141 24.52 13.87 -13.63
C THR A 141 24.13 14.96 -14.62
N GLU A 142 23.77 14.58 -15.84
CA GLU A 142 23.28 15.50 -16.89
C GLU A 142 21.95 16.16 -16.50
N MET A 143 21.06 15.40 -15.87
CA MET A 143 19.71 15.85 -15.49
C MET A 143 19.55 16.08 -13.98
N LYS A 144 20.67 16.29 -13.27
CA LYS A 144 20.72 16.27 -11.81
C LYS A 144 19.74 17.23 -11.15
N GLU A 145 19.72 18.48 -11.60
CA GLU A 145 18.88 19.53 -11.01
C GLU A 145 17.39 19.21 -11.17
N ASP A 146 16.96 18.73 -12.34
CA ASP A 146 15.57 18.38 -12.60
C ASP A 146 15.15 17.14 -11.80
N ILE A 147 16.01 16.12 -11.76
CA ILE A 147 15.76 14.88 -11.01
C ILE A 147 15.73 15.15 -9.50
N ASP A 148 16.72 15.87 -8.96
CA ASP A 148 16.79 16.17 -7.52
C ASP A 148 15.59 17.03 -7.09
N LYS A 149 15.18 18.01 -7.89
CA LYS A 149 13.99 18.82 -7.61
C LYS A 149 12.71 17.98 -7.56
N LEU A 150 12.58 16.98 -8.44
CA LEU A 150 11.44 16.08 -8.45
C LEU A 150 11.48 15.10 -7.28
N LEU A 151 12.66 14.57 -6.93
CA LEU A 151 12.87 13.77 -5.73
C LEU A 151 12.50 14.53 -4.45
N GLU A 152 12.95 15.77 -4.30
CA GLU A 152 12.62 16.61 -3.13
C GLU A 152 11.13 16.90 -3.03
N LYS A 153 10.45 17.12 -4.17
CA LYS A 153 9.00 17.32 -4.20
C LYS A 153 8.26 16.08 -3.74
N GLU A 154 8.67 14.90 -4.20
CA GLU A 154 8.06 13.62 -3.81
C GLU A 154 8.30 13.32 -2.33
N ILE A 155 9.53 13.51 -1.83
CA ILE A 155 9.86 13.32 -0.41
C ILE A 155 8.99 14.24 0.46
N ARG A 156 8.84 15.51 0.08
CA ARG A 156 7.99 16.45 0.82
C ARG A 156 6.52 16.01 0.83
N ALA A 157 6.00 15.56 -0.32
CA ALA A 157 4.63 15.06 -0.41
C ALA A 157 4.42 13.82 0.47
N ASP A 158 5.39 12.89 0.47
CA ASP A 158 5.40 11.72 1.35
C ASP A 158 5.44 12.13 2.84
N GLU A 159 6.27 13.10 3.22
CA GLU A 159 6.34 13.64 4.59
C GLU A 159 5.02 14.29 5.03
N GLU A 160 4.38 15.07 4.16
CA GLU A 160 3.07 15.69 4.42
C GLU A 160 1.96 14.64 4.59
N LEU A 161 2.00 13.57 3.78
CA LEU A 161 1.08 12.46 3.90
C LEU A 161 1.29 11.69 5.22
N VAL A 162 2.53 11.41 5.61
CA VAL A 162 2.85 10.72 6.86
C VAL A 162 2.44 11.56 8.07
N THR A 163 2.68 12.87 8.05
CA THR A 163 2.36 13.76 9.17
C THR A 163 0.87 14.01 9.35
N SER A 164 0.09 13.99 8.27
CA SER A 164 -1.37 14.15 8.33
C SER A 164 -2.12 12.87 8.69
N PHE A 165 -1.46 11.71 8.67
CA PHE A 165 -2.11 10.42 8.89
C PHE A 165 -2.27 10.07 10.38
N ASP A 166 -3.53 10.02 10.84
CA ASP A 166 -3.89 9.59 12.20
C ASP A 166 -4.12 8.07 12.24
N VAL A 167 -3.11 7.33 12.69
CA VAL A 167 -3.14 5.86 12.78
C VAL A 167 -4.23 5.37 13.74
N GLU A 168 -4.44 6.05 14.86
CA GLU A 168 -5.40 5.61 15.89
C GLU A 168 -6.83 5.77 15.39
N LYS A 169 -7.11 6.86 14.68
CA LYS A 169 -8.43 7.07 14.07
C LYS A 169 -8.73 6.07 12.96
N GLU A 170 -7.76 5.76 12.10
CA GLU A 170 -7.98 4.92 10.92
C GLU A 170 -8.01 3.41 11.24
N LEU A 171 -7.23 2.99 12.25
CA LEU A 171 -7.14 1.57 12.65
C LEU A 171 -7.84 1.25 13.97
N GLY A 172 -8.28 2.25 14.72
CA GLY A 172 -8.97 2.09 16.00
C GLY A 172 -10.16 1.15 15.92
N ALA A 173 -10.30 0.27 16.91
CA ALA A 173 -11.50 -0.52 17.07
C ALA A 173 -12.64 0.42 17.47
N GLU A 174 -13.68 0.50 16.64
CA GLU A 174 -14.91 1.18 17.04
C GLU A 174 -15.48 0.39 18.21
N ALA A 175 -15.66 1.05 19.35
CA ALA A 175 -16.44 0.46 20.43
C ALA A 175 -17.81 0.11 19.85
N THR A 176 -18.18 -1.18 19.90
CA THR A 176 -19.49 -1.65 19.47
C THR A 176 -20.54 -0.83 20.21
N LYS A 177 -21.16 0.13 19.52
CA LYS A 177 -22.39 0.76 20.02
C LYS A 177 -23.38 -0.37 20.23
N PRO A 178 -24.07 -0.44 21.40
CA PRO A 178 -25.08 -1.45 21.59
C PRO A 178 -26.08 -1.31 20.43
N VAL A 179 -26.26 -2.39 19.69
CA VAL A 179 -27.21 -2.44 18.59
C VAL A 179 -28.59 -2.35 19.25
N GLU A 180 -29.22 -1.18 19.19
CA GLU A 180 -30.63 -1.05 19.54
C GLU A 180 -31.42 -1.85 18.51
N VAL A 181 -31.89 -3.02 18.92
CA VAL A 181 -32.86 -3.81 18.16
C VAL A 181 -34.17 -3.06 18.25
N VAL A 182 -34.46 -2.25 17.24
CA VAL A 182 -35.78 -1.63 17.07
C VAL A 182 -36.73 -2.74 16.64
N ASN A 183 -37.57 -3.20 17.56
CA ASN A 183 -38.73 -4.00 17.20
C ASN A 183 -39.66 -3.11 16.38
N LEU A 184 -39.80 -3.45 15.10
CA LEU A 184 -40.83 -2.88 14.24
C LEU A 184 -42.10 -3.69 14.50
N ASP A 185 -43.02 -3.08 15.25
CA ASP A 185 -44.39 -3.56 15.47
C ASP A 185 -45.17 -3.71 14.14
#